data_AF-A0A6A5AUB0-F1
#
_entry.id   AF-A0A6A5AUB0-F1
#
_cell.length_a   1.000
_cell.length_b   1.000
_cell.length_c   1.000
_cell.angle_alpha   90.00
_cell.angle_beta   90.00
_cell.angle_gamma   90.00
#
_symmetry.space_group_name_H-M   'P 1'
#
loop_
_entity.id
_entity.type
_entity.pdbx_description
1 polymer ?
#
loop_
_entity_poly.entity_id
_entity_poly.type
_entity_poly.pdbx_seq_one_letter_code
_entity_poly.pdbx_strand_id
1 'polypeptide(L)'
;EQASVAVDYAKTGVSVQGRIRSSPVYPDFMENATKASYQSDKILGQVYRRAKHANPPSMSHCTWRHDARLVVPGHEAYMNDADDQCFAYSTELWDIACKYHVHSEIELISGNVRSLSRQICRRKGLKASKDVSDRLQLVVRQVRTKYE
;
A
#
# COMPACT_ATOMS: atom_id res chain seq x y z
N GLU A 1 0.81 -3.48 35.30
CA GLU A 1 -0.24 -3.30 36.32
C GLU A 1 -1.01 -1.99 36.20
N GLN A 2 -0.36 -0.81 36.23
CA GLN A 2 -1.08 0.48 36.16
C GLN A 2 -2.01 0.62 34.93
N ALA A 3 -1.57 0.17 33.74
CA ALA A 3 -2.41 0.20 32.55
C ALA A 3 -3.65 -0.71 32.66
N SER A 4 -3.54 -1.85 33.37
CA SER A 4 -4.66 -2.76 33.59
C SER A 4 -5.71 -2.12 34.52
N VAL A 5 -5.26 -1.52 35.62
CA VAL A 5 -6.13 -0.82 36.57
C VAL A 5 -6.81 0.37 35.92
N ALA A 6 -6.10 1.13 35.06
CA ALA A 6 -6.67 2.25 34.32
C ALA A 6 -7.82 1.82 33.40
N VAL A 7 -7.70 0.68 32.73
CA VAL A 7 -8.74 0.14 31.85
C VAL A 7 -9.97 -0.30 32.66
N ASP A 8 -9.76 -0.92 33.82
CA ASP A 8 -10.85 -1.38 34.69
C ASP A 8 -11.46 -0.28 35.58
N TYR A 9 -11.00 0.96 35.49
CA TYR A 9 -11.56 2.10 36.22
C TYR A 9 -13.07 2.27 35.99
N ALA A 10 -13.53 2.11 34.74
CA ALA A 10 -14.95 2.23 34.40
C ALA A 10 -15.82 1.17 35.09
N LYS A 11 -15.23 0.03 35.48
CA LYS A 11 -15.93 -1.08 36.14
C LYS A 11 -15.79 -1.04 37.66
N THR A 12 -14.61 -0.71 38.15
CA THR A 12 -14.25 -0.83 39.56
C THR A 12 -14.29 0.50 40.31
N GLY A 13 -14.30 1.63 39.59
CA GLY A 13 -14.22 2.98 40.19
C GLY A 13 -12.87 3.29 40.85
N VAL A 14 -11.91 2.35 40.82
CA VAL A 14 -10.60 2.52 41.45
C VAL A 14 -9.66 3.20 40.47
N SER A 15 -9.35 4.47 40.73
CA SER A 15 -8.42 5.22 39.88
C SER A 15 -6.98 4.81 40.16
N VAL A 16 -6.13 4.91 39.13
CA VAL A 16 -4.69 4.70 39.29
C VAL A 16 -4.12 5.86 40.09
N GLN A 17 -3.58 5.57 41.28
CA GLN A 17 -2.87 6.56 42.08
C GLN A 17 -1.41 6.66 41.62
N GLY A 18 -0.98 7.88 41.27
CA GLY A 18 0.41 8.19 40.94
C GLY A 18 0.60 8.98 39.65
N ARG A 19 1.75 9.63 39.54
CA ARG A 19 2.13 10.40 38.34
C ARG A 19 2.50 9.43 37.23
N ILE A 20 1.68 9.37 36.18
CA ILE A 20 2.00 8.59 34.98
C ILE A 20 3.32 9.11 34.43
N ARG A 21 4.38 8.30 34.52
CA ARG A 21 5.68 8.64 33.94
C ARG A 21 5.56 8.51 32.42
N SER A 22 5.25 9.62 31.75
CA SER A 22 5.42 9.68 30.29
C SER A 22 6.90 9.47 30.01
N SER A 23 7.24 8.41 29.27
CA SER A 23 8.59 8.29 28.72
C SER A 23 8.86 9.51 27.83
N PRO A 24 9.98 10.21 28.02
CA PRO A 24 10.36 11.31 27.13
C PRO A 24 10.76 10.80 25.74
N VAL A 25 11.13 9.52 25.63
CA VAL A 25 11.58 8.87 24.40
C VAL A 25 10.75 7.62 24.13
N TYR A 26 10.29 7.45 22.89
CA TYR A 26 9.53 6.27 22.47
C TYR A 26 10.36 5.33 21.60
N PRO A 27 9.98 4.05 21.49
CA PRO A 27 10.57 3.16 20.50
C PRO A 27 10.36 3.69 19.07
N ASP A 28 11.36 3.47 18.21
CA ASP A 28 11.37 3.82 16.79
C ASP A 28 10.17 3.30 15.99
N PHE A 29 9.65 2.12 16.33
CA PHE A 29 8.48 1.51 15.69
C PHE A 29 7.16 2.27 15.95
N MET A 30 7.11 3.20 16.92
CA MET A 30 5.91 3.99 17.20
C MET A 30 5.74 5.22 16.30
N GLU A 31 6.76 5.59 15.51
CA GLU A 31 6.72 6.73 14.55
C GLU A 31 6.17 8.05 15.13
N ASN A 32 6.46 8.33 16.40
CA ASN A 32 6.01 9.56 17.06
C ASN A 32 6.81 10.77 16.55
N ALA A 33 6.24 11.55 15.62
CA ALA A 33 6.92 12.70 15.02
C ALA A 33 7.22 13.85 16.01
N THR A 34 6.50 13.92 17.14
CA THR A 34 6.61 15.02 18.11
C THR A 34 7.69 14.80 19.17
N LYS A 35 8.11 13.55 19.41
CA LYS A 35 9.05 13.21 20.49
C LYS A 35 10.28 12.48 19.95
N ALA A 36 11.38 12.56 20.69
CA ALA A 36 12.56 11.78 20.37
C ALA A 36 12.25 10.27 20.40
N SER A 37 12.92 9.52 19.53
CA SER A 37 12.78 8.07 19.44
C SER A 37 14.12 7.37 19.62
N TYR A 38 14.10 6.14 20.16
CA TYR A 38 15.26 5.27 20.30
C TYR A 38 15.08 4.00 19.47
N GLN A 39 16.17 3.45 18.97
CA GLN A 39 16.16 2.18 18.24
C GLN A 39 15.88 1.03 19.22
N SER A 40 14.76 0.33 19.07
CA SER A 40 14.45 -0.81 19.96
C SER A 40 15.19 -2.08 19.53
N ASP A 41 15.86 -2.75 20.46
CA ASP A 41 16.53 -4.05 20.22
C ASP A 41 15.56 -5.25 20.23
N LYS A 42 14.31 -5.03 20.64
CA LYS A 42 13.28 -6.07 20.68
C LYS A 42 12.86 -6.50 19.27
N ILE A 43 12.29 -7.71 19.18
CA ILE A 43 11.79 -8.30 17.92
C ILE A 43 10.91 -7.31 17.15
N LEU A 44 10.02 -6.58 17.83
CA LEU A 44 9.14 -5.61 17.19
C LEU A 44 9.90 -4.48 16.47
N GLY A 45 10.95 -3.93 17.09
CA GLY A 45 11.81 -2.93 16.45
C GLY A 45 12.59 -3.50 15.27
N GLN A 46 13.10 -4.73 15.40
CA GLN A 46 13.79 -5.40 14.30
C GLN A 46 12.88 -5.64 13.09
N VAL A 47 11.66 -6.14 13.32
CA VAL A 47 10.65 -6.38 12.28
C VAL A 47 10.23 -5.07 11.62
N TYR A 48 9.95 -4.04 12.42
CA TYR A 48 9.58 -2.72 11.91
C TYR A 48 10.66 -2.16 10.96
N ARG A 49 11.94 -2.21 11.33
CA ARG A 49 13.03 -1.73 10.47
C ARG A 49 13.15 -2.55 9.18
N ARG A 50 13.05 -3.88 9.27
CA ARG A 50 13.05 -4.75 8.08
C ARG A 50 11.88 -4.45 7.14
N ALA A 51 10.69 -4.25 7.69
CA ALA A 51 9.50 -3.94 6.90
C ALA A 51 9.53 -2.52 6.30
N LYS A 52 10.05 -1.54 7.06
CA LYS A 52 10.17 -0.15 6.61
C LYS A 52 11.13 0.01 5.43
N HIS A 53 12.20 -0.77 5.41
CA HIS A 53 13.19 -0.80 4.33
C HIS A 53 12.95 -1.92 3.31
N ALA A 54 11.89 -2.71 3.46
CA ALA A 54 11.49 -3.67 2.45
C ALA A 54 10.94 -2.90 1.24
N ASN A 55 11.82 -2.65 0.28
CA ASN A 55 11.39 -2.32 -1.07
C ASN A 55 10.83 -3.58 -1.71
N PRO A 56 9.74 -3.48 -2.51
CA PRO A 56 9.38 -4.58 -3.38
C PRO A 56 10.63 -4.94 -4.20
N PRO A 57 10.94 -6.23 -4.38
CA PRO A 57 12.09 -6.63 -5.19
C PRO A 57 11.97 -5.94 -6.55
N SER A 58 13.02 -5.20 -6.93
CA SER A 58 13.15 -4.66 -8.26
C SER A 58 13.00 -5.81 -9.24
N MET A 59 11.92 -5.84 -10.02
CA MET A 59 11.69 -6.84 -11.08
C MET A 59 12.67 -6.69 -12.26
N SER A 60 13.82 -6.06 -12.05
CA SER A 60 14.80 -5.73 -13.09
C SER A 60 15.44 -6.95 -13.77
N HIS A 61 15.18 -8.18 -13.31
CA HIS A 61 15.78 -9.40 -13.85
C HIS A 61 14.83 -10.60 -13.92
N CYS A 62 13.55 -10.39 -14.25
CA CYS A 62 12.76 -11.50 -14.76
C CYS A 62 13.13 -11.71 -16.23
N THR A 63 13.95 -12.72 -16.56
CA THR A 63 14.07 -13.18 -17.94
C THR A 63 12.78 -13.93 -18.27
N TRP A 64 11.84 -13.24 -18.90
CA TRP A 64 10.59 -13.82 -19.37
C TRP A 64 10.90 -14.79 -20.51
N ARG A 65 11.14 -16.06 -20.18
CA ARG A 65 11.20 -17.12 -21.19
C ARG A 65 9.78 -17.64 -21.35
N HIS A 66 9.22 -17.48 -22.54
CA HIS A 66 7.94 -18.08 -22.89
C HIS A 66 8.04 -19.59 -22.70
N ASP A 67 7.06 -20.18 -22.00
CA ASP A 67 6.96 -21.63 -21.91
C ASP A 67 6.49 -22.16 -23.26
N ALA A 68 7.39 -22.82 -23.98
CA ALA A 68 7.11 -23.35 -25.31
C ALA A 68 5.92 -24.34 -25.33
N ARG A 69 5.57 -24.93 -24.19
CA ARG A 69 4.42 -25.83 -24.05
C ARG A 69 3.07 -25.10 -24.12
N LEU A 70 3.06 -23.79 -23.93
CA LEU A 70 1.85 -22.95 -24.02
C LEU A 70 1.62 -22.39 -25.43
N VAL A 71 2.56 -22.61 -26.36
CA VAL A 71 2.47 -22.09 -27.73
C VAL A 71 1.56 -23.01 -28.56
N VAL A 72 0.44 -22.45 -29.04
CA VAL A 72 -0.51 -23.15 -29.89
C VAL A 72 -0.16 -22.92 -31.37
N PRO A 73 -0.18 -23.95 -32.23
CA PRO A 73 -0.01 -23.77 -33.67
C PRO A 73 -1.03 -22.80 -34.24
N GLY A 74 -0.58 -21.84 -35.07
CA GLY A 74 -1.44 -20.80 -35.65
C GLY A 74 -1.64 -19.54 -34.79
N HIS A 75 -0.99 -19.44 -33.61
CA HIS A 75 -1.07 -18.23 -32.76
C HIS A 75 -0.54 -16.97 -33.45
N GLU A 76 0.37 -17.11 -34.42
CA GLU A 76 0.98 -16.00 -35.17
C GLU A 76 -0.07 -15.09 -35.83
N ALA A 77 -1.20 -15.67 -36.27
CA ALA A 77 -2.30 -14.91 -36.88
C ALA A 77 -2.97 -13.93 -35.90
N TYR A 78 -2.87 -14.17 -34.59
CA TYR A 78 -3.48 -13.36 -33.54
C TYR A 78 -2.49 -12.43 -32.86
N MET A 79 -1.20 -12.45 -33.23
CA MET A 79 -0.19 -11.63 -32.55
C MET A 79 -0.43 -10.13 -32.72
N ASN A 80 -0.78 -9.69 -33.93
CA ASN A 80 -1.08 -8.27 -34.18
C ASN A 80 -2.28 -7.81 -33.36
N ASP A 81 -3.37 -8.58 -33.35
CA ASP A 81 -4.56 -8.27 -32.56
C ASP A 81 -4.24 -8.25 -31.06
N ALA A 82 -3.42 -9.19 -30.59
CA ALA A 82 -2.99 -9.26 -29.20
C ALA A 82 -2.13 -8.05 -28.80
N ASP A 83 -1.23 -7.61 -29.67
CA ASP A 83 -0.41 -6.41 -29.44
C ASP A 83 -1.27 -5.15 -29.39
N ASP A 84 -2.24 -5.02 -30.29
CA ASP A 84 -3.19 -3.90 -30.31
C ASP A 84 -4.04 -3.85 -29.02
N GLN A 85 -4.56 -5.00 -28.59
CA GLN A 85 -5.34 -5.10 -27.34
C GLN A 85 -4.47 -4.81 -26.11
N CYS A 86 -3.23 -5.32 -26.09
CA CYS A 86 -2.27 -5.06 -25.02
C CYS A 86 -1.97 -3.55 -24.93
N PHE A 87 -1.69 -2.92 -26.06
CA PHE A 87 -1.43 -1.49 -26.14
C PHE A 87 -2.63 -0.66 -25.67
N ALA A 88 -3.84 -1.00 -26.11
CA ALA A 88 -5.06 -0.33 -25.69
C ALA A 88 -5.29 -0.46 -24.18
N TYR A 89 -5.15 -1.67 -23.64
CA TYR A 89 -5.28 -1.93 -22.20
C TYR A 89 -4.24 -1.16 -21.38
N SER A 90 -2.97 -1.21 -21.78
CA SER A 90 -1.89 -0.47 -21.11
C SER A 90 -2.11 1.03 -21.15
N THR A 91 -2.63 1.56 -22.25
CA THR A 91 -2.94 3.00 -22.38
C THR A 91 -4.05 3.42 -21.43
N GLU A 92 -5.15 2.64 -21.33
CA GLU A 92 -6.23 2.94 -20.39
C GLU A 92 -5.75 2.87 -18.92
N LEU A 93 -4.95 1.87 -18.57
CA LEU A 93 -4.34 1.79 -17.23
C LEU A 93 -3.42 2.97 -16.94
N TRP A 94 -2.63 3.40 -17.92
CA TRP A 94 -1.75 4.55 -17.80
C TRP A 94 -2.52 5.85 -17.56
N ASP A 95 -3.63 6.05 -18.25
CA ASP A 95 -4.51 7.20 -18.05
C ASP A 95 -5.07 7.26 -16.62
N ILE A 96 -5.46 6.11 -16.08
CA ILE A 96 -5.91 5.99 -14.69
C ILE A 96 -4.77 6.34 -13.73
N ALA A 97 -3.58 5.79 -13.96
CA ALA A 97 -2.39 6.08 -13.15
C ALA A 97 -2.07 7.58 -13.14
N CYS A 98 -2.12 8.23 -14.30
CA CYS A 98 -1.90 9.67 -14.44
C CYS A 98 -2.96 10.49 -13.70
N LYS A 99 -4.24 10.11 -13.82
CA LYS A 99 -5.37 10.81 -13.18
C LYS A 99 -5.30 10.76 -11.65
N TYR A 100 -4.86 9.64 -11.09
CA TYR A 100 -4.73 9.46 -9.64
C TYR A 100 -3.30 9.70 -9.12
N HIS A 101 -2.38 10.12 -9.99
CA HIS A 101 -0.96 10.34 -9.66
C HIS A 101 -0.33 9.13 -8.95
N VAL A 102 -0.63 7.92 -9.43
CA VAL A 102 -0.04 6.66 -8.95
C VAL A 102 1.17 6.35 -9.81
N HIS A 103 2.32 6.10 -9.18
CA HIS A 103 3.59 5.90 -9.89
C HIS A 103 3.98 4.42 -10.03
N SER A 104 3.35 3.52 -9.26
CA SER A 104 3.66 2.10 -9.26
C SER A 104 2.49 1.28 -9.79
N GLU A 105 2.78 0.38 -10.74
CA GLU A 105 1.79 -0.56 -11.29
C GLU A 105 1.16 -1.43 -10.20
N ILE A 106 1.95 -1.88 -9.22
CA ILE A 106 1.46 -2.69 -8.09
C ILE A 106 0.40 -1.93 -7.30
N GLU A 107 0.61 -0.63 -7.05
CA GLU A 107 -0.36 0.21 -6.34
C GLU A 107 -1.63 0.42 -7.17
N LEU A 108 -1.49 0.59 -8.48
CA LEU A 108 -2.62 0.73 -9.42
C LEU A 108 -3.48 -0.54 -9.43
N ILE A 109 -2.85 -1.70 -9.61
CA ILE A 109 -3.50 -3.01 -9.76
C ILE A 109 -4.12 -3.48 -8.44
N SER A 110 -3.44 -3.26 -7.31
CA SER A 110 -3.95 -3.63 -5.98
C SER A 110 -4.97 -2.62 -5.44
N GLY A 111 -4.95 -1.39 -5.95
CA GLY A 111 -5.71 -0.27 -5.39
C GLY A 111 -5.16 0.26 -4.06
N ASN A 112 -4.05 -0.28 -3.55
CA ASN A 112 -3.45 0.14 -2.28
C ASN A 112 -2.38 1.21 -2.53
N VAL A 113 -2.78 2.48 -2.42
CA VAL A 113 -1.87 3.62 -2.62
C VAL A 113 -1.18 3.99 -1.31
N ARG A 114 0.15 3.88 -1.26
CA ARG A 114 0.93 4.21 -0.04
C ARG A 114 0.95 5.70 0.26
N SER A 115 0.93 6.53 -0.79
CA SER A 115 1.05 7.98 -0.70
C SER A 115 0.22 8.64 -1.78
N LEU A 116 -0.78 9.43 -1.40
CA LEU A 116 -1.51 10.27 -2.33
C LEU A 116 -0.77 11.60 -2.57
N SER A 117 -0.82 12.08 -3.81
CA SER A 117 -0.24 13.38 -4.14
C SER A 117 -0.89 14.51 -3.33
N ARG A 118 -0.11 15.54 -3.02
CA ARG A 118 -0.56 16.69 -2.20
C ARG A 118 -1.78 17.39 -2.83
N GLN A 119 -1.92 17.37 -4.16
CA GLN A 119 -3.09 17.88 -4.88
C GLN A 119 -4.37 17.09 -4.58
N ILE A 120 -4.29 15.75 -4.53
CA ILE A 120 -5.45 14.89 -4.23
C ILE A 120 -5.87 15.07 -2.77
N CYS A 121 -4.91 15.08 -1.86
CA CYS A 121 -5.17 15.32 -0.44
C CYS A 121 -5.82 16.69 -0.18
N ARG A 122 -5.39 17.75 -0.89
CA ARG A 122 -6.00 19.09 -0.76
C ARG A 122 -7.45 19.13 -1.24
N ARG A 123 -7.81 18.35 -2.27
CA ARG A 123 -9.19 18.32 -2.81
C ARG A 123 -10.15 17.51 -1.94
N LYS A 124 -9.68 16.44 -1.28
CA LYS A 124 -10.56 15.45 -0.61
C LYS A 124 -10.36 15.28 0.90
N GLY A 125 -9.36 15.92 1.50
CA GLY A 125 -9.12 15.88 2.94
C GLY A 125 -8.67 14.51 3.48
N LEU A 126 -8.80 14.29 4.78
CA LEU A 126 -8.28 13.09 5.49
C LEU A 126 -8.91 11.76 5.05
N LYS A 127 -10.11 11.77 4.47
CA LYS A 127 -10.79 10.57 3.92
C LYS A 127 -10.38 10.24 2.48
N ALA A 128 -9.48 11.01 1.89
CA ALA A 128 -9.08 10.86 0.49
C ALA A 128 -8.49 9.50 0.16
N SER A 129 -7.71 8.90 1.08
CA SER A 129 -7.00 7.65 0.81
C SER A 129 -7.93 6.48 0.49
N LYS A 130 -8.93 6.25 1.36
CA LYS A 130 -9.88 5.15 1.17
C LYS A 130 -10.77 5.36 -0.05
N ASP A 131 -11.31 6.57 -0.24
CA ASP A 131 -12.16 6.88 -1.41
C ASP A 131 -11.40 6.77 -2.74
N VAL A 132 -10.12 7.15 -2.77
CA VAL A 132 -9.28 6.97 -3.97
C VAL A 132 -9.00 5.49 -4.22
N SER A 133 -8.71 4.72 -3.18
CA SER A 133 -8.52 3.27 -3.28
C SER A 133 -9.76 2.56 -3.84
N ASP A 134 -10.94 2.83 -3.26
CA ASP A 134 -12.21 2.24 -3.70
C ASP A 134 -12.52 2.60 -5.17
N ARG A 135 -12.26 3.86 -5.57
CA ARG A 135 -12.44 4.32 -6.96
C ARG A 135 -11.44 3.70 -7.92
N LEU A 136 -10.17 3.58 -7.53
CA LEU A 136 -9.14 2.94 -8.33
C LEU A 136 -9.52 1.48 -8.59
N GLN A 137 -9.92 0.75 -7.56
CA GLN A 137 -10.38 -0.64 -7.70
C GLN A 137 -11.58 -0.75 -8.63
N LEU A 138 -12.55 0.16 -8.53
CA LEU A 138 -13.71 0.17 -9.42
C LEU A 138 -13.32 0.37 -10.88
N VAL A 139 -12.50 1.39 -11.17
CA VAL A 139 -12.13 1.72 -12.56
C VAL A 139 -11.21 0.64 -13.14
N VAL A 140 -10.24 0.14 -12.38
CA VAL A 140 -9.38 -0.97 -12.83
C VAL A 140 -10.21 -2.22 -13.10
N ARG A 141 -11.22 -2.50 -12.27
CA ARG A 141 -12.15 -3.61 -12.51
C ARG A 141 -12.93 -3.43 -13.82
N GLN A 142 -13.40 -2.22 -14.11
CA GLN A 142 -14.10 -1.92 -15.37
C GLN A 142 -13.22 -2.17 -16.60
N VAL A 143 -11.96 -1.71 -16.56
CA VAL A 143 -11.00 -1.98 -17.63
C VAL A 143 -10.78 -3.49 -17.75
N ARG A 144 -10.57 -4.22 -16.65
CA ARG A 144 -10.44 -5.69 -16.72
C ARG A 144 -11.64 -6.37 -17.37
N THR A 145 -12.86 -6.03 -16.96
CA THR A 145 -14.06 -6.62 -17.56
C THR A 145 -14.29 -6.25 -19.02
N LYS A 146 -13.65 -5.19 -19.53
CA LYS A 146 -13.75 -4.77 -20.94
C LYS A 146 -12.85 -5.61 -21.85
N TYR A 147 -11.73 -6.10 -21.32
CA TYR A 147 -10.70 -6.85 -22.04
C TYR A 147 -10.64 -8.33 -21.64
N GLU A 148 -11.55 -8.79 -20.77
CA GLU A 148 -11.87 -10.21 -20.49
C GLU A 148 -12.84 -10.77 -21.54
#